data_AF-A0A923Y0H0-F1
#
_entry.id   AF-A0A923Y0H0-F1
#
_cell.length_a   1.000
_cell.length_b   1.000
_cell.length_c   1.000
_cell.angle_alpha   90.00
_cell.angle_beta   90.00
_cell.angle_gamma   90.00
#
_symmetry.space_group_name_H-M   'P 1'
#
loop_
_entity.id
_entity.type
_entity.pdbx_description
1 polymer ?
#
loop_
_entity_poly.entity_id
_entity_poly.type
_entity_poly.pdbx_seq_one_letter_code
_entity_poly.pdbx_strand_id
1 'polypeptide(L)'
;HPHGLDDDAFDAMFTLDRPIVFAFHGYPGLIHRLTYRRHNHDNLHVRGYKEEGTTTTAFDMVVLNNIDRYQLALDAIRRIPRLGHLVDDATRRYDASIARHKAYISEYGEDLPEVRDWRWPA
;
A
#
# COMPACT_ATOMS: atom_id res chain seq x y z
N HIS A 1 16.96 -14.07 -15.00
CA HIS A 1 17.53 -13.00 -15.86
C HIS A 1 18.96 -12.76 -15.39
N PRO A 2 19.96 -12.54 -16.27
CA PRO A 2 21.37 -12.41 -15.86
C PRO A 2 21.67 -11.24 -14.92
N HIS A 3 20.78 -10.24 -14.88
CA HIS A 3 20.87 -9.09 -13.95
C HIS A 3 19.82 -9.11 -12.83
N GLY A 4 19.06 -10.19 -12.69
CA GLY A 4 18.14 -10.34 -11.56
C GLY A 4 18.87 -10.82 -10.32
N LEU A 5 18.30 -10.57 -9.13
CA LEU A 5 18.74 -11.24 -7.91
C LEU A 5 18.70 -12.77 -8.11
N ASP A 6 19.66 -13.48 -7.54
CA ASP A 6 19.50 -14.92 -7.33
C ASP A 6 18.37 -15.18 -6.31
N ASP A 7 17.99 -16.46 -6.16
CA ASP A 7 16.86 -16.82 -5.32
C ASP A 7 17.18 -16.59 -3.83
N ASP A 8 18.39 -16.93 -3.38
CA ASP A 8 18.81 -16.75 -1.97
C ASP A 8 18.78 -15.27 -1.56
N ALA A 9 19.26 -14.35 -2.40
CA ALA A 9 19.22 -12.92 -2.14
C ALA A 9 17.79 -12.37 -2.15
N PHE A 10 16.92 -12.87 -3.03
CA PHE A 10 15.51 -12.50 -3.02
C PHE A 10 14.83 -12.97 -1.72
N ASP A 11 15.05 -14.22 -1.32
CA ASP A 11 14.46 -14.83 -0.13
C ASP A 11 14.94 -14.16 1.16
N ALA A 12 16.20 -13.72 1.21
CA ALA A 12 16.72 -12.93 2.31
C ALA A 12 15.99 -11.59 2.50
N MET A 13 15.52 -10.97 1.41
CA MET A 13 14.80 -9.68 1.46
C MET A 13 13.30 -9.86 1.68
N PHE A 14 12.68 -10.82 1.01
CA PHE A 14 11.22 -10.96 0.94
C PHE A 14 10.67 -12.13 1.77
N THR A 15 11.56 -12.91 2.38
CA THR A 15 11.25 -14.10 3.19
C THR A 15 10.60 -15.22 2.39
N LEU A 16 10.59 -16.42 2.96
CA LEU A 16 10.03 -17.61 2.30
C LEU A 16 8.52 -17.76 2.49
N ASP A 17 7.97 -17.16 3.54
CA ASP A 17 6.61 -17.47 4.03
C ASP A 17 5.84 -16.27 4.61
N ARG A 18 6.48 -15.12 4.85
CA ARG A 18 5.80 -13.98 5.48
C ARG A 18 5.03 -13.15 4.46
N PRO A 19 3.88 -12.56 4.83
CA PRO A 19 3.14 -11.66 3.95
C PRO A 19 3.97 -10.46 3.51
N ILE A 20 3.86 -10.08 2.24
CA ILE A 20 4.53 -8.91 1.65
C ILE A 20 3.48 -7.93 1.18
N VAL A 21 3.54 -6.69 1.66
CA VAL A 21 2.79 -5.56 1.08
C VAL A 21 3.78 -4.73 0.25
N PHE A 22 3.58 -4.70 -1.05
CA PHE A 22 4.47 -4.04 -2.00
C PHE A 22 3.77 -2.83 -2.63
N ALA A 23 4.23 -1.63 -2.31
CA ALA A 23 3.75 -0.40 -2.94
C ALA A 23 4.62 -0.09 -4.18
N PHE A 24 4.01 -0.06 -5.36
CA PHE A 24 4.68 0.15 -6.64
C PHE A 24 4.14 1.36 -7.38
N HIS A 25 5.00 2.13 -8.06
CA HIS A 25 4.59 3.35 -8.77
C HIS A 25 3.82 3.05 -10.08
N GLY A 26 4.00 1.87 -10.66
CA GLY A 26 3.35 1.45 -11.90
C GLY A 26 2.26 0.41 -11.69
N TYR A 27 1.94 -0.32 -12.75
CA TYR A 27 0.90 -1.34 -12.73
C TYR A 27 1.32 -2.57 -11.91
N PRO A 28 0.50 -3.01 -10.92
CA PRO A 28 0.78 -4.18 -10.09
C PRO A 28 1.08 -5.46 -10.88
N GLY A 29 0.41 -5.66 -12.02
CA GLY A 29 0.58 -6.82 -12.87
C GLY A 29 1.99 -7.00 -13.44
N LEU A 30 2.80 -5.94 -13.52
CA LEU A 30 4.22 -6.07 -13.86
C LEU A 30 4.98 -6.82 -12.77
N ILE A 31 4.80 -6.44 -11.51
CA ILE A 31 5.49 -7.06 -10.37
C ILE A 31 5.11 -8.54 -10.28
N HIS A 32 3.82 -8.88 -10.34
CA HIS A 32 3.40 -10.28 -10.35
C HIS A 32 4.03 -11.09 -11.48
N ARG A 33 4.14 -10.55 -12.70
CA ARG A 33 4.82 -11.24 -13.81
C ARG A 33 6.33 -11.36 -13.63
N LEU A 34 6.97 -10.44 -12.92
CA LEU A 34 8.41 -10.51 -12.63
C LEU A 34 8.72 -11.50 -11.49
N THR A 35 7.78 -11.70 -10.56
CA THR A 35 8.00 -12.51 -9.35
C THR A 35 7.30 -13.86 -9.35
N TYR A 36 6.50 -14.22 -10.37
CA TYR A 36 5.69 -15.46 -10.37
C TYR A 36 6.46 -16.78 -10.15
N ARG A 37 7.77 -16.81 -10.36
CA ARG A 37 8.63 -17.98 -10.09
C ARG A 37 9.43 -17.87 -8.81
N ARG A 38 9.37 -16.74 -8.11
CA ARG A 38 10.07 -16.56 -6.83
C ARG A 38 9.33 -17.31 -5.74
N HIS A 39 10.06 -17.73 -4.71
CA HIS A 39 9.42 -18.22 -3.49
C HIS A 39 8.54 -17.12 -2.89
N ASN A 40 7.54 -17.54 -2.11
CA ASN A 40 6.63 -16.64 -1.39
C ASN A 40 5.77 -15.70 -2.27
N HIS A 41 5.74 -15.88 -3.60
CA HIS A 41 4.96 -15.01 -4.49
C HIS A 41 3.45 -15.05 -4.23
N ASP A 42 2.92 -16.16 -3.68
CA ASP A 42 1.53 -16.28 -3.24
C ASP A 42 1.17 -15.28 -2.11
N ASN A 43 2.17 -14.91 -1.30
CA ASN A 43 2.02 -13.95 -0.20
C ASN A 43 2.34 -12.50 -0.62
N LEU A 44 2.66 -12.27 -1.90
CA LEU A 44 2.97 -10.95 -2.43
C LEU A 44 1.70 -10.20 -2.81
N HIS A 45 1.35 -9.20 -2.01
CA HIS A 45 0.25 -8.29 -2.30
C HIS A 45 0.77 -6.96 -2.81
N VAL A 46 0.53 -6.69 -4.10
CA VAL A 46 1.02 -5.49 -4.77
C VAL A 46 -0.09 -4.45 -4.90
N ARG A 47 0.18 -3.23 -4.43
CA ARG A 47 -0.61 -2.03 -4.74
C ARG A 47 0.17 -1.18 -5.73
N GLY A 48 -0.54 -0.51 -6.62
CA GLY A 48 0.07 0.29 -7.68
C GLY A 48 -0.97 1.11 -8.41
N TYR A 49 -0.54 1.74 -9.49
CA TYR A 49 -1.43 2.54 -10.33
C TYR A 49 -2.57 1.70 -10.91
N LYS A 50 -3.80 2.25 -10.83
CA LYS A 50 -5.05 1.63 -11.26
C LYS A 50 -5.77 2.41 -12.36
N GLU A 51 -5.09 3.40 -12.97
CA GLU A 51 -5.72 4.31 -13.95
C GLU A 51 -6.78 5.23 -13.35
N GLU A 52 -6.76 5.42 -12.03
CA GLU A 52 -7.64 6.34 -11.34
C GLU A 52 -6.92 7.67 -11.12
N GLY A 53 -7.50 8.75 -11.61
CA GLY A 53 -6.91 10.07 -11.47
C GLY A 53 -7.80 11.17 -12.05
N THR A 54 -7.69 12.36 -11.45
CA THR A 54 -8.34 13.59 -11.91
C THR A 54 -7.53 14.79 -11.44
N THR A 55 -7.94 16.01 -11.77
CA THR A 55 -7.40 17.22 -11.15
C THR A 55 -7.79 17.23 -9.67
N THR A 56 -6.86 16.87 -8.80
CA THR A 56 -7.06 16.78 -7.34
C THR A 56 -5.74 17.02 -6.60
N THR A 57 -5.73 16.91 -5.27
CA THR A 57 -4.54 17.08 -4.43
C THR A 57 -3.57 15.91 -4.57
N ALA A 58 -2.31 16.11 -4.16
CA ALA A 58 -1.26 15.12 -4.31
C ALA A 58 -1.57 13.82 -3.55
N PHE A 59 -2.05 13.91 -2.29
CA PHE A 59 -2.41 12.72 -1.53
C PHE A 59 -3.71 12.08 -2.03
N ASP A 60 -4.67 12.87 -2.52
CA ASP A 60 -5.89 12.28 -3.08
C ASP A 60 -5.60 11.41 -4.31
N MET A 61 -4.60 11.77 -5.13
CA MET A 61 -4.15 10.93 -6.24
C MET A 61 -3.72 9.52 -5.79
N VAL A 62 -3.07 9.37 -4.63
CA VAL A 62 -2.70 8.04 -4.09
C VAL A 62 -3.86 7.33 -3.41
N VAL A 63 -4.82 8.07 -2.83
CA VAL A 63 -6.07 7.52 -2.29
C VAL A 63 -6.92 6.90 -3.40
N LEU A 64 -7.08 7.58 -4.54
CA LEU A 64 -7.80 7.07 -5.71
C LEU A 64 -7.23 5.73 -6.20
N ASN A 65 -5.90 5.59 -6.16
CA ASN A 65 -5.21 4.36 -6.56
C ASN A 65 -5.11 3.31 -5.45
N ASN A 66 -5.64 3.59 -4.24
CA ASN A 66 -5.56 2.73 -3.07
C ASN A 66 -4.11 2.33 -2.70
N ILE A 67 -3.18 3.29 -2.82
CA ILE A 67 -1.77 3.15 -2.44
C ILE A 67 -1.38 4.16 -1.35
N ASP A 68 -2.37 4.82 -0.74
CA ASP A 68 -2.18 5.73 0.38
C ASP A 68 -1.78 4.98 1.67
N ARG A 69 -1.21 5.73 2.62
CA ARG A 69 -0.71 5.18 3.89
C ARG A 69 -1.79 4.48 4.73
N TYR A 70 -3.05 4.88 4.64
CA TYR A 70 -4.14 4.27 5.42
C TYR A 70 -4.50 2.91 4.83
N GLN A 71 -4.63 2.83 3.51
CA GLN A 71 -4.87 1.56 2.83
C GLN A 71 -3.71 0.57 3.03
N LEU A 72 -2.46 1.03 2.93
CA LEU A 72 -1.28 0.17 3.13
C LEU A 72 -1.21 -0.37 4.56
N ALA A 73 -1.53 0.44 5.56
CA ALA A 73 -1.62 -0.03 6.95
C ALA A 73 -2.73 -1.09 7.13
N LEU A 74 -3.91 -0.86 6.56
CA LEU A 74 -5.00 -1.83 6.59
C LEU A 74 -4.62 -3.14 5.89
N ASP A 75 -3.93 -3.07 4.75
CA ASP A 75 -3.47 -4.26 4.03
C ASP A 75 -2.49 -5.10 4.83
N ALA A 76 -1.58 -4.45 5.58
CA ALA A 76 -0.66 -5.13 6.48
C ALA A 76 -1.41 -5.83 7.61
N ILE A 77 -2.34 -5.14 8.28
CA ILE A 77 -3.13 -5.72 9.38
C ILE A 77 -3.96 -6.93 8.91
N ARG A 78 -4.60 -6.83 7.75
CA ARG A 78 -5.40 -7.93 7.17
C ARG A 78 -4.59 -9.18 6.86
N ARG A 79 -3.29 -9.03 6.59
CA ARG A 79 -2.44 -10.14 6.13
C ARG A 79 -1.64 -10.79 7.24
N ILE A 80 -1.38 -10.09 8.34
CA ILE A 80 -0.62 -10.64 9.46
C ILE A 80 -1.57 -11.46 10.35
N PRO A 81 -1.44 -12.80 10.44
CA PRO A 81 -2.43 -13.63 11.11
C PRO A 81 -2.65 -13.27 12.59
N ARG A 82 -1.56 -12.96 13.32
CA ARG A 82 -1.63 -12.53 14.73
C ARG A 82 -2.40 -11.22 14.96
N LEU A 83 -2.61 -10.41 13.92
CA LEU A 83 -3.38 -9.17 13.98
C LEU A 83 -4.83 -9.33 13.53
N GLY A 84 -5.29 -10.56 13.24
CA GLY A 84 -6.64 -10.81 12.74
C GLY A 84 -7.75 -10.20 13.61
N HIS A 85 -7.55 -10.18 14.93
CA HIS A 85 -8.48 -9.56 15.89
C HIS A 85 -8.61 -8.03 15.79
N LEU A 86 -7.70 -7.35 15.07
CA LEU A 86 -7.71 -5.91 14.87
C LEU A 86 -8.32 -5.50 13.52
N VAL A 87 -8.67 -6.45 12.65
CA VAL A 87 -9.08 -6.16 11.27
C VAL A 87 -10.33 -5.28 11.20
N ASP A 88 -11.32 -5.53 12.04
CA ASP A 88 -12.55 -4.76 12.07
C ASP A 88 -12.30 -3.32 12.51
N ASP A 89 -11.47 -3.14 13.54
CA ASP A 89 -11.13 -1.81 14.05
C ASP A 89 -10.28 -1.02 13.05
N ALA A 90 -9.29 -1.67 12.44
CA ALA A 90 -8.48 -1.09 11.40
C ALA A 90 -9.30 -0.69 10.17
N THR A 91 -10.31 -1.50 9.81
CA THR A 91 -11.23 -1.18 8.70
C THR A 91 -12.06 0.05 9.03
N ARG A 92 -12.67 0.13 10.22
CA ARG A 92 -13.39 1.34 10.65
C ARG A 92 -12.51 2.58 10.66
N ARG A 93 -11.27 2.46 11.13
CA ARG A 93 -10.29 3.57 11.14
C ARG A 93 -9.96 4.03 9.73
N TYR A 94 -9.75 3.10 8.80
CA TYR A 94 -9.52 3.41 7.39
C TYR A 94 -10.71 4.18 6.81
N ASP A 95 -11.94 3.66 6.95
CA ASP A 95 -13.15 4.28 6.40
C ASP A 95 -13.34 5.70 6.95
N ALA A 96 -13.16 5.89 8.26
CA ALA A 96 -13.24 7.20 8.89
C ALA A 96 -12.14 8.17 8.37
N SER A 97 -10.92 7.66 8.14
CA SER A 97 -9.81 8.47 7.63
C SER A 97 -10.06 8.93 6.20
N ILE A 98 -10.56 8.04 5.33
CA ILE A 98 -10.91 8.37 3.94
C ILE A 98 -12.10 9.32 3.87
N ALA A 99 -13.13 9.12 4.71
CA ALA A 99 -14.27 10.03 4.78
C ALA A 99 -13.83 11.45 5.16
N ARG A 100 -12.98 11.58 6.19
CA ARG A 100 -12.44 12.88 6.62
C ARG A 100 -11.55 13.53 5.55
N HIS A 101 -10.70 12.74 4.88
CA HIS A 101 -9.88 13.21 3.76
C HIS A 101 -10.75 13.80 2.65
N LYS A 102 -11.77 13.06 2.19
CA LYS A 102 -12.68 13.50 1.12
C LYS A 102 -13.44 14.78 1.48
N ALA A 103 -13.91 14.88 2.72
CA ALA A 103 -14.57 16.09 3.20
C ALA A 103 -13.60 17.29 3.18
N TYR A 104 -12.39 17.11 3.70
CA TYR A 104 -11.40 18.18 3.81
C TYR A 104 -10.93 18.69 2.44
N ILE A 105 -10.58 17.81 1.49
CA ILE A 105 -10.16 18.26 0.16
C ILE A 105 -11.30 18.98 -0.60
N SER A 106 -12.55 18.59 -0.34
CA SER A 106 -13.72 19.21 -1.00
C SER A 106 -14.00 20.60 -0.45
N GLU A 107 -13.71 20.84 0.83
CA GLU A 107 -13.92 22.12 1.50
C GLU A 107 -12.74 23.09 1.29
N TYR A 108 -11.50 22.60 1.38
CA TYR A 108 -10.30 23.44 1.45
C TYR A 108 -9.42 23.38 0.19
N GLY A 109 -9.57 22.37 -0.66
CA GLY A 109 -8.74 22.21 -1.86
C GLY A 109 -7.26 21.86 -1.58
N GLU A 110 -6.94 21.46 -0.35
CA GLU A 110 -5.60 21.04 0.08
C GLU A 110 -5.66 19.74 0.89
N ASP A 111 -4.53 19.03 0.99
CA ASP A 111 -4.44 17.82 1.79
C ASP A 111 -4.53 18.11 3.30
N LEU A 112 -5.07 17.13 4.04
CA LEU A 112 -5.17 17.17 5.51
C LEU A 112 -3.82 17.59 6.15
N PRO A 113 -3.81 18.47 7.16
CA PRO A 113 -2.58 18.91 7.82
C PRO A 113 -1.73 17.73 8.32
N GLU A 114 -2.34 16.71 8.90
CA GLU A 114 -1.64 15.50 9.35
C GLU A 114 -0.99 14.66 8.23
N VAL A 115 -1.33 14.89 6.97
CA VAL A 115 -0.69 14.29 5.80
C VAL A 115 0.48 15.17 5.37
N ARG A 116 0.20 16.46 5.15
CA ARG A 116 1.17 17.45 4.67
C ARG A 116 2.32 17.71 5.65
N ASP A 117 2.01 17.76 6.93
CA ASP A 117 2.95 18.09 8.00
C ASP A 117 3.61 16.84 8.62
N TRP A 118 3.27 15.65 8.11
CA TRP A 118 3.83 14.40 8.62
C TRP A 118 5.33 14.32 8.38
N ARG A 119 6.06 13.84 9.38
CA ARG A 119 7.50 13.60 9.32
C ARG A 119 7.83 12.28 9.96
N TRP A 120 8.89 11.64 9.48
CA TRP A 120 9.47 10.48 10.14
C TRP A 120 10.08 10.91 11.49
N PRO A 121 9.76 10.24 12.60
CA PRO A 121 10.44 10.49 13.87
C PRO A 121 11.91 10.09 13.76
N ALA A 122 12.81 10.91 14.30
CA ALA A 122 14.24 10.63 14.34
C ALA A 122 14.57 9.45 15.28
#